data_AF-A0A7S1STN2-F1
#
_entry.id   AF-A0A7S1STN2-F1
#
_cell.length_a   1.000
_cell.length_b   1.000
_cell.length_c   1.000
_cell.angle_alpha   90.00
_cell.angle_beta   90.00
_cell.angle_gamma   90.00
#
_symmetry.space_group_name_H-M   'P 1'
#
loop_
_entity.id
_entity.type
_entity.pdbx_description
1 polymer ?
#
loop_
_entity_poly.entity_id
_entity_poly.type
_entity_poly.pdbx_seq_one_letter_code
_entity_poly.pdbx_strand_id
1 'polypeptide(L)'
;MSMDENAEVSMDQCGRMLRCLCPHSHVVRGPVNEKNIFALMNAPDKYTPALATIPKTKENEINWTTIDQLVEIVNDPAVKSVILDLMGSSGYMEPLMSRCPDLALKVRASNFPIPLMGGVLAERKPQTLRVPGRDPRAGMNCIYHKPKEIMELAKRHNCPMLFVSNNCTADILKFDNDVELVKALELEGLLKCIAECWFAPHLQGRYVVFDWVAFCALLLFQRAGLHLDVEDRELWVGEQDCSVMVLKKPSDPITDVIKENLEGTVCYGVHKSVVNMDRDLLLHLARELKTYN
;
A
#
# COMPACT_ATOMS: atom_id res chain seq x y z
N MET A 1 4.01 -30.27 -28.86
CA MET A 1 3.35 -28.99 -28.53
C MET A 1 4.01 -28.48 -27.28
N SER A 2 4.74 -27.37 -27.42
CA SER A 2 5.53 -26.75 -26.36
C SER A 2 4.62 -26.31 -25.21
N MET A 3 5.01 -26.66 -23.99
CA MET A 3 4.48 -26.04 -22.78
C MET A 3 5.05 -24.63 -22.74
N ASP A 4 4.19 -23.63 -22.63
CA ASP A 4 4.60 -22.23 -22.43
C ASP A 4 5.39 -22.11 -21.12
N GLU A 5 6.69 -21.86 -21.26
CA GLU A 5 7.65 -21.67 -20.17
C GLU A 5 7.69 -20.22 -19.63
N ASN A 6 6.77 -19.35 -20.03
CA ASN A 6 6.82 -17.94 -19.64
C ASN A 6 5.69 -17.58 -18.66
N ALA A 7 5.91 -17.82 -17.37
CA ALA A 7 5.11 -17.28 -16.28
C ALA A 7 5.98 -16.43 -15.34
N GLU A 8 6.69 -15.45 -15.89
CA GLU A 8 7.42 -14.44 -15.10
C GLU A 8 6.68 -13.11 -15.13
N VAL A 9 5.65 -12.98 -14.30
CA VAL A 9 5.10 -11.66 -13.97
C VAL A 9 4.64 -11.64 -12.52
N SER A 10 5.55 -11.27 -11.62
CA SER A 10 5.26 -11.09 -10.19
C SER A 10 6.39 -10.28 -9.55
N MET A 11 6.07 -9.10 -9.00
CA MET A 11 6.96 -8.15 -8.29
C MET A 11 8.10 -7.48 -9.07
N ASP A 12 8.63 -8.15 -10.10
CA ASP A 12 9.69 -7.56 -10.93
C ASP A 12 9.20 -6.32 -11.69
N GLN A 13 7.91 -6.24 -11.99
CA GLN A 13 7.27 -5.09 -12.65
C GLN A 13 7.29 -3.80 -11.85
N CYS A 14 6.89 -3.84 -10.58
CA CYS A 14 6.92 -2.65 -9.74
C CYS A 14 8.35 -2.29 -9.34
N GLY A 15 9.22 -3.29 -9.21
CA GLY A 15 10.64 -3.09 -9.13
C GLY A 15 11.24 -2.46 -10.38
N ARG A 16 10.81 -2.87 -11.59
CA ARG A 16 11.17 -2.27 -12.87
C ARG A 16 10.66 -0.83 -12.94
N MET A 17 9.43 -0.54 -12.53
CA MET A 17 8.93 0.84 -12.49
C MET A 17 9.74 1.72 -11.53
N LEU A 18 9.98 1.23 -10.31
CA LEU A 18 10.84 1.91 -9.35
C LEU A 18 12.26 2.05 -9.88
N ARG A 19 12.80 1.08 -10.61
CA ARG A 19 14.12 1.17 -11.25
C ARG A 19 14.11 2.11 -12.45
N CYS A 20 13.05 2.19 -13.25
CA CYS A 20 12.93 3.17 -14.34
C CYS A 20 12.92 4.59 -13.78
N LEU A 21 12.23 4.82 -12.65
CA LEU A 21 12.18 6.11 -11.97
C LEU A 21 13.42 6.38 -11.11
N CYS A 22 14.04 5.33 -10.57
CA CYS A 22 15.20 5.33 -9.69
C CYS A 22 16.18 4.21 -10.09
N PRO A 23 17.01 4.37 -11.14
CA PRO A 23 17.85 3.30 -11.74
C PRO A 23 18.85 2.62 -10.80
N HIS A 24 19.18 3.28 -9.70
CA HIS A 24 20.08 2.77 -8.67
C HIS A 24 19.35 2.25 -7.43
N SER A 25 18.02 2.10 -7.50
CA SER A 25 17.21 1.57 -6.41
C SER A 25 17.34 0.05 -6.33
N HIS A 26 17.47 -0.44 -5.10
CA HIS A 26 17.41 -1.86 -4.79
C HIS A 26 16.07 -2.17 -4.15
N VAL A 27 15.35 -3.16 -4.71
CA VAL A 27 14.11 -3.65 -4.14
C VAL A 27 14.45 -4.73 -3.11
N VAL A 28 14.09 -4.48 -1.85
CA VAL A 28 14.40 -5.36 -0.73
C VAL A 28 13.13 -6.11 -0.33
N ARG A 29 13.08 -7.41 -0.63
CA ARG A 29 11.93 -8.30 -0.43
C ARG A 29 12.11 -9.14 0.84
N GLY A 30 11.06 -9.33 1.64
CA GLY A 30 11.11 -10.26 2.78
C GLY A 30 9.75 -10.76 3.23
N PRO A 31 9.67 -11.66 4.23
CA PRO A 31 8.56 -12.60 4.43
C PRO A 31 7.31 -11.97 4.99
N VAL A 32 7.47 -10.84 5.67
CA VAL A 32 6.35 -10.00 6.09
C VAL A 32 5.62 -9.41 4.87
N ASN A 33 6.29 -9.36 3.70
CA ASN A 33 5.79 -8.92 2.40
C ASN A 33 5.90 -9.96 1.26
N GLU A 34 6.41 -11.17 1.48
CA GLU A 34 6.37 -12.26 0.47
C GLU A 34 4.97 -12.78 0.20
N LYS A 35 3.99 -12.27 0.96
CA LYS A 35 2.56 -12.45 0.71
C LYS A 35 1.89 -11.18 0.17
N ASN A 36 2.63 -10.08 0.04
CA ASN A 36 2.20 -8.82 -0.56
C ASN A 36 3.02 -8.56 -1.84
N ILE A 37 2.74 -9.38 -2.85
CA ILE A 37 2.76 -8.90 -4.23
C ILE A 37 1.63 -7.87 -4.29
N PHE A 38 1.89 -6.65 -4.76
CA PHE A 38 0.91 -5.60 -5.09
C PHE A 38 -0.53 -6.12 -5.19
N ALA A 39 -1.33 -5.98 -4.11
CA ALA A 39 -2.71 -6.46 -3.97
C ALA A 39 -2.93 -7.91 -4.51
N LEU A 40 -3.17 -8.93 -3.68
CA LEU A 40 -4.41 -9.12 -2.93
C LEU A 40 -4.29 -10.26 -1.90
N MET A 41 -4.07 -9.85 -0.65
CA MET A 41 -4.26 -10.42 0.70
C MET A 41 -4.44 -11.94 1.06
N ASN A 42 -4.47 -12.13 2.39
CA ASN A 42 -4.80 -13.21 3.34
C ASN A 42 -5.29 -14.60 2.87
N ALA A 43 -4.40 -15.50 2.44
CA ALA A 43 -4.51 -16.95 2.70
C ALA A 43 -3.24 -17.70 2.24
N PRO A 44 -2.13 -17.69 3.00
CA PRO A 44 -0.88 -18.30 2.55
C PRO A 44 -1.02 -19.75 2.10
N ASP A 45 -1.79 -20.54 2.82
CA ASP A 45 -1.91 -21.98 2.58
C ASP A 45 -2.59 -22.31 1.24
N LYS A 46 -3.39 -21.40 0.70
CA LYS A 46 -4.09 -21.58 -0.59
C LYS A 46 -3.20 -21.28 -1.79
N TYR A 47 -2.12 -20.51 -1.60
CA TYR A 47 -1.26 -20.04 -2.70
C TYR A 47 0.13 -20.67 -2.67
N THR A 48 0.50 -21.40 -1.62
CA THR A 48 1.78 -22.13 -1.53
C THR A 48 2.11 -22.94 -2.81
N PRO A 49 1.17 -23.68 -3.44
CA PRO A 49 1.47 -24.39 -4.67
C PRO A 49 1.80 -23.46 -5.85
N ALA A 50 1.12 -22.31 -5.96
CA ALA A 50 1.29 -21.35 -7.05
C ALA A 50 2.52 -20.44 -6.83
N LEU A 51 2.92 -20.21 -5.58
CA LEU A 51 4.17 -19.53 -5.23
C LEU A 51 5.38 -20.44 -5.44
N ALA A 52 5.23 -21.76 -5.20
CA ALA A 52 6.29 -22.74 -5.43
C ALA A 52 6.63 -22.93 -6.92
N THR A 53 5.74 -22.54 -7.83
CA THR A 53 5.96 -22.58 -9.28
C THR A 53 6.67 -21.36 -9.85
N ILE A 54 6.91 -20.31 -9.04
CA ILE A 54 7.65 -19.13 -9.50
C ILE A 54 9.15 -19.46 -9.51
N PRO A 55 9.86 -19.30 -10.65
CA PRO A 55 11.31 -19.46 -10.69
C PRO A 55 11.98 -18.53 -9.68
N LYS A 56 12.84 -19.10 -8.82
CA LYS A 56 13.68 -18.30 -7.92
C LYS A 56 14.81 -17.67 -8.71
N THR A 57 14.54 -16.51 -9.31
CA THR A 57 15.57 -15.66 -9.91
C THR A 57 16.13 -14.70 -8.86
N LYS A 58 17.34 -14.19 -9.08
CA LYS A 58 17.97 -13.17 -8.21
C LYS A 58 17.07 -11.93 -8.01
N GLU A 59 16.24 -11.62 -8.99
CA GLU A 59 15.32 -10.49 -8.96
C GLU A 59 14.07 -10.78 -8.12
N ASN A 60 13.70 -12.07 -7.98
CA ASN A 60 12.53 -12.52 -7.25
C ASN A 60 12.81 -13.17 -5.89
N GLU A 61 14.09 -13.29 -5.54
CA GLU A 61 14.53 -13.87 -4.28
C GLU A 61 14.20 -12.98 -3.08
N ILE A 62 13.93 -13.68 -1.99
CA ILE A 62 13.73 -13.14 -0.66
C ILE A 62 15.08 -12.67 -0.15
N ASN A 63 15.22 -11.37 0.06
CA ASN A 63 16.51 -10.77 0.42
C ASN A 63 16.65 -10.54 1.93
N TRP A 64 15.58 -10.73 2.71
CA TRP A 64 15.63 -10.81 4.17
C TRP A 64 14.50 -11.69 4.68
N THR A 65 14.73 -12.45 5.74
CA THR A 65 13.74 -13.28 6.46
C THR A 65 13.60 -12.91 7.93
N THR A 66 14.53 -12.12 8.45
CA THR A 66 14.55 -11.64 9.83
C THR A 66 14.75 -10.12 9.88
N ILE A 67 14.40 -9.51 11.01
CA ILE A 67 14.67 -8.08 11.23
C ILE A 67 16.17 -7.78 11.23
N ASP A 68 17.02 -8.72 11.67
CA ASP A 68 18.47 -8.55 11.65
C ASP A 68 18.99 -8.32 10.22
N GLN A 69 18.53 -9.14 9.27
CA GLN A 69 18.92 -9.02 7.86
C GLN A 69 18.40 -7.70 7.25
N LEU A 70 17.17 -7.29 7.57
CA LEU A 70 16.65 -6.01 7.11
C LEU A 70 17.45 -4.82 7.67
N VAL A 71 17.83 -4.90 8.95
CA VAL A 71 18.67 -3.89 9.62
C VAL A 71 20.05 -3.81 8.98
N GLU A 72 20.68 -4.94 8.65
CA GLU A 72 21.97 -4.98 7.95
C GLU A 72 21.88 -4.28 6.59
N ILE A 73 20.86 -4.58 5.80
CA ILE A 73 20.62 -3.96 4.50
C ILE A 73 20.41 -2.45 4.65
N VAL A 74 19.54 -2.03 5.57
CA VAL A 74 19.24 -0.61 5.78
C VAL A 74 20.46 0.13 6.31
N ASN A 75 21.30 -0.47 7.14
CA ASN A 75 22.51 0.16 7.68
C ASN A 75 23.70 0.11 6.73
N ASP A 76 23.63 -0.62 5.61
CA ASP A 76 24.69 -0.64 4.61
C ASP A 76 25.06 0.81 4.21
N PRO A 77 26.35 1.21 4.31
CA PRO A 77 26.81 2.54 3.92
C PRO A 77 26.53 2.90 2.46
N ALA A 78 26.39 1.91 1.57
CA ALA A 78 26.03 2.10 0.18
C ALA A 78 24.56 2.52 0.01
N VAL A 79 23.68 2.14 0.94
CA VAL A 79 22.26 2.53 0.91
C VAL A 79 22.12 3.98 1.38
N LYS A 80 21.89 4.88 0.43
CA LYS A 80 21.76 6.34 0.68
C LYS A 80 20.33 6.80 0.92
N SER A 81 19.35 6.04 0.44
CA SER A 81 17.93 6.35 0.58
C SER A 81 17.10 5.08 0.72
N VAL A 82 15.97 5.18 1.42
CA VAL A 82 15.03 4.08 1.64
C VAL A 82 13.62 4.56 1.31
N ILE A 83 12.87 3.78 0.55
CA ILE A 83 11.43 3.98 0.38
C ILE A 83 10.73 2.96 1.27
N LEU A 84 9.83 3.43 2.15
CA LEU A 84 9.03 2.53 2.97
C LEU A 84 7.74 2.20 2.22
N ASP A 85 7.57 0.92 1.90
CA ASP A 85 6.29 0.40 1.42
C ASP A 85 5.45 -0.05 2.62
N LEU A 86 4.53 0.82 3.05
CA LEU A 86 3.60 0.56 4.16
C LEU A 86 2.16 0.34 3.66
N MET A 87 2.02 -0.26 2.48
CA MET A 87 0.72 -0.70 1.96
C MET A 87 0.23 -2.00 2.61
N GLY A 88 1.11 -2.70 3.33
CA GLY A 88 0.82 -3.89 4.12
C GLY A 88 1.31 -3.76 5.56
N SER A 89 1.73 -4.89 6.14
CA SER A 89 2.00 -4.94 7.58
C SER A 89 3.30 -4.21 7.99
N SER A 90 3.25 -3.14 8.80
CA SER A 90 4.39 -2.41 9.37
C SER A 90 4.86 -2.87 10.76
N GLY A 91 4.54 -4.09 11.20
CA GLY A 91 4.92 -4.59 12.54
C GLY A 91 6.45 -4.65 12.81
N TYR A 92 7.26 -4.54 11.77
CA TYR A 92 8.72 -4.46 11.84
C TYR A 92 9.26 -3.05 12.08
N MET A 93 8.43 -2.00 12.02
CA MET A 93 8.91 -0.62 12.06
C MET A 93 9.52 -0.24 13.41
N GLU A 94 8.93 -0.63 14.53
CA GLU A 94 9.47 -0.37 15.87
C GLU A 94 10.89 -0.95 16.05
N PRO A 95 11.15 -2.25 15.80
CA PRO A 95 12.49 -2.79 15.91
C PRO A 95 13.44 -2.29 14.81
N LEU A 96 12.95 -1.94 13.62
CA LEU A 96 13.78 -1.34 12.56
C LEU A 96 14.24 0.08 12.95
N MET A 97 13.34 0.92 13.44
CA MET A 97 13.64 2.29 13.87
C MET A 97 14.63 2.34 15.02
N SER A 98 14.50 1.42 15.99
CA SER A 98 15.44 1.36 17.13
C SER A 98 16.86 0.94 16.74
N ARG A 99 17.02 0.24 15.61
CA ARG A 99 18.30 -0.36 15.18
C ARG A 99 18.92 0.29 13.94
N CYS A 100 18.17 1.16 13.27
CA CYS A 100 18.61 1.95 12.13
C CYS A 100 18.45 3.44 12.46
N PRO A 101 19.37 4.05 13.24
CA PRO A 101 19.23 5.43 13.70
C PRO A 101 19.14 6.45 12.55
N ASP A 102 19.75 6.13 11.40
CA ASP A 102 19.70 6.96 10.20
C ASP A 102 18.51 6.66 9.28
N LEU A 103 17.61 5.74 9.66
CA LEU A 103 16.48 5.32 8.81
C LEU A 103 15.68 6.53 8.33
N ALA A 104 15.32 7.43 9.24
CA ALA A 104 14.50 8.58 8.88
C ALA A 104 15.22 9.55 7.92
N LEU A 105 16.55 9.68 8.05
CA LEU A 105 17.37 10.45 7.10
C LEU A 105 17.38 9.80 5.72
N LYS A 106 17.53 8.47 5.66
CA LYS A 106 17.47 7.70 4.40
C LYS A 106 16.07 7.76 3.77
N VAL A 107 15.02 7.73 4.59
CA VAL A 107 13.63 7.90 4.12
C VAL A 107 13.43 9.28 3.52
N ARG A 108 13.86 10.33 4.22
CA ARG A 108 13.79 11.71 3.69
C ARG A 108 14.60 11.86 2.40
N ALA A 109 15.79 11.25 2.33
CA ALA A 109 16.65 11.28 1.15
C ALA A 109 16.04 10.60 -0.08
N SER A 110 15.03 9.74 0.08
CA SER A 110 14.32 9.15 -1.06
C SER A 110 13.48 10.16 -1.84
N ASN A 111 13.11 11.30 -1.23
CA ASN A 111 12.15 12.26 -1.78
C ASN A 111 10.77 11.65 -2.11
N PHE A 112 10.43 10.49 -1.57
CA PHE A 112 9.09 9.92 -1.63
C PHE A 112 8.36 10.14 -0.31
N PRO A 113 7.04 10.39 -0.32
CA PRO A 113 6.26 10.34 0.90
C PRO A 113 6.26 8.92 1.48
N ILE A 114 5.99 8.80 2.78
CA ILE A 114 5.62 7.53 3.38
C ILE A 114 4.14 7.31 3.03
N PRO A 115 3.79 6.34 2.16
CA PRO A 115 2.40 6.06 1.82
C PRO A 115 1.75 5.31 2.97
N LEU A 116 0.60 5.78 3.44
CA LEU A 116 -0.22 5.08 4.42
C LEU A 116 -1.55 4.68 3.76
N MET A 117 -1.63 3.41 3.36
CA MET A 117 -2.87 2.83 2.85
C MET A 117 -3.74 2.39 4.02
N GLY A 118 -4.81 3.14 4.27
CA GLY A 118 -5.71 2.88 5.37
C GLY A 118 -6.52 4.09 5.80
N GLY A 119 -7.38 3.87 6.80
CA GLY A 119 -8.30 4.87 7.31
C GLY A 119 -9.49 5.14 6.39
N VAL A 120 -10.32 6.08 6.84
CA VAL A 120 -11.55 6.49 6.14
C VAL A 120 -11.69 8.01 6.02
N LEU A 121 -12.36 8.48 4.98
CA LEU A 121 -12.74 9.90 4.88
C LEU A 121 -13.92 10.20 5.82
N ALA A 122 -13.82 11.27 6.61
CA ALA A 122 -14.77 11.58 7.68
C ALA A 122 -16.19 11.84 7.16
N GLU A 123 -16.32 12.41 5.97
CA GLU A 123 -17.59 12.73 5.32
C GLU A 123 -18.30 11.49 4.73
N ARG A 124 -17.70 10.30 4.83
CA ARG A 124 -18.20 9.08 4.20
C ARG A 124 -18.50 8.00 5.22
N LYS A 125 -19.52 7.18 4.94
CA LYS A 125 -19.72 5.94 5.70
C LYS A 125 -18.50 5.03 5.53
N PRO A 126 -18.03 4.37 6.60
CA PRO A 126 -16.92 3.42 6.47
C PRO A 126 -17.30 2.29 5.51
N GLN A 127 -16.43 2.04 4.52
CA GLN A 127 -16.59 0.98 3.52
C GLN A 127 -15.58 -0.16 3.70
N THR A 128 -15.03 -0.29 4.90
CA THR A 128 -14.14 -1.42 5.21
C THR A 128 -14.93 -2.73 5.21
N LEU A 129 -14.25 -3.85 4.97
CA LEU A 129 -14.85 -5.17 5.11
C LEU A 129 -15.34 -5.34 6.55
N ARG A 130 -16.64 -5.60 6.73
CA ARG A 130 -17.21 -5.86 8.05
C ARG A 130 -16.60 -7.14 8.62
N VAL A 131 -15.72 -6.99 9.60
CA VAL A 131 -15.19 -8.10 10.39
C VAL A 131 -15.92 -8.10 11.74
N PRO A 132 -16.58 -9.21 12.12
CA PRO A 132 -17.26 -9.30 13.42
C PRO A 132 -16.34 -8.92 14.59
N GLY A 133 -16.85 -8.08 15.50
CA GLY A 133 -16.10 -7.61 16.67
C GLY A 133 -15.06 -6.53 16.39
N ARG A 134 -15.02 -5.96 15.18
CA ARG A 134 -14.11 -4.85 14.83
C ARG A 134 -14.86 -3.55 14.57
N ASP A 135 -14.19 -2.44 14.87
CA ASP A 135 -14.67 -1.11 14.51
C ASP A 135 -14.78 -1.01 12.98
N PRO A 136 -15.91 -0.54 12.43
CA PRO A 136 -16.10 -0.42 10.98
C PRO A 136 -15.14 0.57 10.31
N ARG A 137 -14.44 1.42 11.07
CA ARG A 137 -13.41 2.35 10.56
C ARG A 137 -12.02 1.73 10.55
N ALA A 138 -11.82 0.60 11.23
CA ALA A 138 -10.52 -0.05 11.35
C ALA A 138 -10.03 -0.58 10.00
N GLY A 139 -8.85 -0.13 9.57
CA GLY A 139 -8.18 -0.64 8.37
C GLY A 139 -7.44 -1.95 8.65
N MET A 140 -7.53 -2.94 7.75
CA MET A 140 -6.90 -4.26 7.95
C MET A 140 -5.39 -4.19 8.18
N ASN A 141 -4.68 -3.29 7.50
CA ASN A 141 -3.25 -3.07 7.72
C ASN A 141 -3.02 -2.53 9.12
N CYS A 142 -3.73 -1.47 9.49
CA CYS A 142 -3.52 -0.74 10.72
C CYS A 142 -3.85 -1.55 12.00
N ILE A 143 -4.53 -2.70 11.89
CA ILE A 143 -4.79 -3.64 13.00
C ILE A 143 -3.51 -4.33 13.47
N TYR A 144 -2.58 -4.58 12.56
CA TYR A 144 -1.31 -5.22 12.89
C TYR A 144 -0.23 -4.20 13.22
N HIS A 145 -0.57 -2.91 13.31
CA HIS A 145 0.37 -1.79 13.48
C HIS A 145 -0.01 -0.91 14.64
N LYS A 146 1.01 -0.26 15.19
CA LYS A 146 0.84 0.96 15.95
C LYS A 146 1.23 2.11 14.99
N PRO A 147 0.31 2.61 14.14
CA PRO A 147 0.64 3.68 13.18
C PRO A 147 1.24 4.93 13.85
N LYS A 148 1.09 5.08 15.17
CA LYS A 148 1.77 6.05 16.01
C LYS A 148 3.29 6.10 15.77
N GLU A 149 4.01 4.98 15.67
CA GLU A 149 5.47 5.06 15.46
C GLU A 149 5.85 5.67 14.12
N ILE A 150 5.12 5.32 13.06
CA ILE A 150 5.36 5.87 11.71
C ILE A 150 5.03 7.36 11.69
N MET A 151 3.90 7.74 12.30
CA MET A 151 3.51 9.15 12.42
C MET A 151 4.53 9.95 13.23
N GLU A 152 5.06 9.37 14.30
CA GLU A 152 6.13 9.99 15.10
C GLU A 152 7.44 10.09 14.34
N LEU A 153 7.86 9.04 13.61
CA LEU A 153 9.02 9.09 12.73
C LEU A 153 8.88 10.21 11.70
N ALA A 154 7.73 10.27 11.03
CA ALA A 154 7.45 11.28 10.03
C ALA A 154 7.49 12.69 10.62
N LYS A 155 6.85 12.90 11.77
CA LYS A 155 6.82 14.19 12.45
C LYS A 155 8.20 14.63 12.95
N ARG A 156 8.96 13.75 13.60
CA ARG A 156 10.28 14.08 14.16
C ARG A 156 11.31 14.43 13.09
N HIS A 157 11.23 13.80 11.92
CA HIS A 157 12.24 13.93 10.86
C HIS A 157 11.75 14.67 9.61
N ASN A 158 10.54 15.23 9.66
CA ASN A 158 9.89 15.94 8.57
C ASN A 158 9.83 15.09 7.28
N CYS A 159 9.49 13.80 7.43
CA CYS A 159 9.21 12.94 6.29
C CYS A 159 7.75 13.18 5.85
N PRO A 160 7.50 13.53 4.57
CA PRO A 160 6.13 13.70 4.11
C PRO A 160 5.36 12.39 4.22
N MET A 161 4.12 12.44 4.71
CA MET A 161 3.19 11.31 4.68
C MET A 161 2.11 11.56 3.64
N LEU A 162 1.68 10.51 2.97
CA LEU A 162 0.59 10.54 2.02
C LEU A 162 -0.44 9.49 2.40
N PHE A 163 -1.63 9.94 2.81
CA PHE A 163 -2.73 9.05 3.15
C PHE A 163 -3.50 8.64 1.90
N VAL A 164 -3.81 7.34 1.82
CA VAL A 164 -4.61 6.73 0.75
C VAL A 164 -5.72 5.94 1.42
N SER A 165 -6.87 6.58 1.60
CA SER A 165 -7.98 6.02 2.37
C SER A 165 -8.77 4.97 1.59
N ASN A 166 -9.34 4.00 2.31
CA ASN A 166 -10.06 2.87 1.71
C ASN A 166 -11.26 3.30 0.84
N ASN A 167 -11.97 4.35 1.27
CA ASN A 167 -13.13 4.84 0.52
C ASN A 167 -12.70 5.63 -0.72
N CYS A 168 -11.51 6.24 -0.70
CA CYS A 168 -10.97 6.96 -1.85
C CYS A 168 -10.51 5.96 -2.93
N THR A 169 -9.78 4.92 -2.55
CA THR A 169 -9.36 3.87 -3.50
C THR A 169 -10.56 3.17 -4.15
N ALA A 170 -11.64 2.95 -3.38
CA ALA A 170 -12.87 2.35 -3.88
C ALA A 170 -13.60 3.21 -4.91
N ASP A 171 -13.43 4.53 -4.88
CA ASP A 171 -13.97 5.42 -5.92
C ASP A 171 -13.06 5.44 -7.15
N ILE A 172 -11.74 5.46 -6.94
CA ILE A 172 -10.74 5.57 -8.00
C ILE A 172 -10.70 4.30 -8.86
N LEU A 173 -10.49 3.13 -8.23
CA LEU A 173 -10.22 1.89 -8.95
C LEU A 173 -10.92 0.68 -8.33
N LYS A 174 -12.22 0.63 -8.62
CA LYS A 174 -13.10 -0.49 -8.30
C LYS A 174 -13.55 -1.24 -9.56
N PHE A 175 -13.82 -2.53 -9.36
CA PHE A 175 -14.38 -3.47 -10.32
C PHE A 175 -15.57 -4.23 -9.69
N ASP A 176 -16.44 -4.76 -10.53
CA ASP A 176 -17.62 -5.51 -10.11
C ASP A 176 -17.32 -6.99 -9.89
N ASN A 177 -16.36 -7.54 -10.64
CA ASN A 177 -15.95 -8.94 -10.57
C ASN A 177 -14.51 -9.15 -11.07
N ASP A 178 -14.03 -10.39 -10.92
CA ASP A 178 -12.71 -10.85 -11.32
C ASP A 178 -12.51 -10.74 -12.83
N VAL A 179 -13.54 -11.06 -13.63
CA VAL A 179 -13.49 -10.98 -15.09
C VAL A 179 -13.23 -9.55 -15.56
N GLU A 180 -13.90 -8.56 -14.96
CA GLU A 180 -13.67 -7.15 -15.27
C GLU A 180 -12.27 -6.71 -14.87
N LEU A 181 -11.84 -7.05 -13.65
CA LEU A 181 -10.49 -6.74 -13.15
C LEU A 181 -9.41 -7.33 -14.06
N VAL A 182 -9.50 -8.63 -14.35
CA VAL A 182 -8.57 -9.36 -15.22
C VAL A 182 -8.53 -8.74 -16.60
N LYS A 183 -9.67 -8.40 -17.18
CA LYS A 183 -9.72 -7.74 -18.49
C LYS A 183 -9.13 -6.34 -18.46
N ALA A 184 -9.50 -5.52 -17.49
CA ALA A 184 -9.09 -4.11 -17.43
C ALA A 184 -7.60 -3.95 -17.16
N LEU A 185 -7.05 -4.78 -16.28
CA LEU A 185 -5.62 -4.83 -15.98
C LEU A 185 -4.87 -5.80 -16.88
N GLU A 186 -5.53 -6.47 -17.83
CA GLU A 186 -5.00 -7.49 -18.74
C GLU A 186 -4.26 -8.64 -18.02
N LEU A 187 -4.67 -9.02 -16.81
CA LEU A 187 -3.92 -9.96 -15.96
C LEU A 187 -3.77 -11.33 -16.63
N GLU A 188 -2.59 -11.92 -16.52
CA GLU A 188 -2.23 -13.22 -17.07
C GLU A 188 -1.52 -14.08 -16.01
N GLY A 189 -1.41 -15.38 -16.29
CA GLY A 189 -0.68 -16.34 -15.45
C GLY A 189 -1.10 -16.31 -13.97
N LEU A 190 -0.11 -16.22 -13.07
CA LEU A 190 -0.33 -16.25 -11.63
C LEU A 190 -1.23 -15.11 -11.13
N LEU A 191 -1.08 -13.89 -11.64
CA LEU A 191 -1.88 -12.73 -11.20
C LEU A 191 -3.35 -12.90 -11.57
N LYS A 192 -3.64 -13.48 -12.74
CA LYS A 192 -5.00 -13.86 -13.13
C LYS A 192 -5.57 -14.90 -12.16
N CYS A 193 -4.84 -15.98 -11.91
CA CYS A 193 -5.28 -17.02 -10.99
C CYS A 193 -5.56 -16.48 -9.58
N ILE A 194 -4.70 -15.59 -9.08
CA ILE A 194 -4.90 -14.91 -7.80
C ILE A 194 -6.17 -14.07 -7.82
N ALA A 195 -6.37 -13.24 -8.85
CA ALA A 195 -7.58 -12.41 -8.98
C ALA A 195 -8.86 -13.27 -8.98
N GLU A 196 -8.89 -14.36 -9.75
CA GLU A 196 -10.05 -15.26 -9.85
C GLU A 196 -10.31 -16.04 -8.54
N CYS A 197 -9.27 -16.37 -7.77
CA CYS A 197 -9.40 -17.14 -6.52
C CYS A 197 -9.65 -16.27 -5.28
N TRP A 198 -9.01 -15.11 -5.21
CA TRP A 198 -9.03 -14.21 -4.05
C TRP A 198 -10.43 -13.64 -3.82
N PHE A 199 -11.05 -13.18 -4.90
CA PHE A 199 -12.35 -12.58 -4.83
C PHE A 199 -13.44 -13.61 -5.07
N ALA A 200 -13.64 -14.48 -4.08
CA ALA A 200 -14.78 -15.36 -4.08
C ALA A 200 -16.12 -14.55 -4.12
N PRO A 201 -17.26 -15.17 -4.46
CA PRO A 201 -18.54 -14.47 -4.69
C PRO A 201 -19.00 -13.49 -3.60
N HIS A 202 -18.52 -13.68 -2.36
CA HIS A 202 -18.79 -12.78 -1.23
C HIS A 202 -18.24 -11.35 -1.41
N LEU A 203 -17.29 -11.12 -2.32
CA LEU A 203 -16.72 -9.81 -2.65
C LEU A 203 -17.29 -9.19 -3.94
N GLN A 204 -18.31 -9.78 -4.56
CA GLN A 204 -18.99 -9.21 -5.74
C GLN A 204 -19.36 -7.73 -5.52
N GLY A 205 -19.03 -6.88 -6.50
CA GLY A 205 -19.26 -5.44 -6.43
C GLY A 205 -18.38 -4.70 -5.42
N ARG A 206 -17.29 -5.31 -4.94
CA ARG A 206 -16.36 -4.75 -3.93
C ARG A 206 -14.88 -5.03 -4.26
N TYR A 207 -14.55 -5.22 -5.54
CA TYR A 207 -13.18 -5.52 -5.96
C TYR A 207 -12.41 -4.22 -6.06
N VAL A 208 -11.44 -4.00 -5.17
CA VAL A 208 -10.63 -2.78 -5.14
C VAL A 208 -9.16 -3.17 -4.97
N VAL A 209 -8.30 -2.61 -5.82
CA VAL A 209 -6.84 -2.84 -5.77
C VAL A 209 -6.16 -1.74 -4.95
N PHE A 210 -6.43 -1.75 -3.64
CA PHE A 210 -6.02 -0.70 -2.70
C PHE A 210 -4.53 -0.35 -2.78
N ASP A 211 -3.65 -1.35 -2.74
CA ASP A 211 -2.19 -1.16 -2.73
C ASP A 211 -1.68 -0.60 -4.06
N TRP A 212 -2.27 -1.01 -5.18
CA TRP A 212 -1.92 -0.46 -6.50
C TRP A 212 -2.18 1.04 -6.58
N VAL A 213 -3.35 1.48 -6.08
CA VAL A 213 -3.66 2.92 -5.99
C VAL A 213 -2.68 3.61 -5.06
N ALA A 214 -2.35 3.04 -3.91
CA ALA A 214 -1.43 3.65 -2.96
C ALA A 214 0.01 3.80 -3.52
N PHE A 215 0.45 2.82 -4.30
CA PHE A 215 1.74 2.86 -4.96
C PHE A 215 1.82 3.89 -6.08
N CYS A 216 0.81 3.93 -6.96
CA CYS A 216 0.78 4.97 -7.98
C CYS A 216 0.68 6.37 -7.35
N ALA A 217 -0.07 6.53 -6.26
CA ALA A 217 -0.11 7.78 -5.52
C ALA A 217 1.28 8.19 -5.00
N LEU A 218 2.02 7.25 -4.39
CA LEU A 218 3.41 7.44 -3.95
C LEU A 218 4.29 7.96 -5.09
N LEU A 219 4.20 7.35 -6.26
CA LEU A 219 5.01 7.69 -7.42
C LEU A 219 4.64 9.03 -8.06
N LEU A 220 3.35 9.37 -8.09
CA LEU A 220 2.86 10.59 -8.73
C LEU A 220 2.96 11.82 -7.81
N PHE A 221 3.02 11.62 -6.50
CA PHE A 221 3.05 12.69 -5.51
C PHE A 221 4.16 13.72 -5.79
N GLN A 222 3.76 14.99 -5.91
CA GLN A 222 4.61 16.15 -6.25
C GLN A 222 5.34 16.07 -7.60
N ARG A 223 5.08 15.04 -8.41
CA ARG A 223 5.74 14.82 -9.71
C ARG A 223 4.77 14.97 -10.87
N ALA A 224 3.51 14.60 -10.68
CA ALA A 224 2.50 14.55 -11.73
C ALA A 224 1.13 15.06 -11.21
N GLY A 225 1.08 16.33 -10.81
CA GLY A 225 -0.11 16.94 -10.19
C GLY A 225 -1.36 16.99 -11.08
N LEU A 226 -1.22 16.78 -12.40
CA LEU A 226 -2.37 16.67 -13.31
C LEU A 226 -3.12 15.34 -13.20
N HIS A 227 -2.47 14.30 -12.66
CA HIS A 227 -3.00 12.94 -12.58
C HIS A 227 -3.29 12.49 -11.14
N LEU A 228 -2.96 13.32 -10.15
CA LEU A 228 -3.12 13.03 -8.74
C LEU A 228 -3.60 14.26 -7.98
N ASP A 229 -4.82 14.18 -7.45
CA ASP A 229 -5.38 15.22 -6.59
C ASP A 229 -5.14 14.86 -5.12
N VAL A 230 -4.47 15.77 -4.41
CA VAL A 230 -4.20 15.68 -2.97
C VAL A 230 -4.68 16.91 -2.24
N GLU A 231 -5.20 16.71 -1.04
CA GLU A 231 -5.70 17.79 -0.18
C GLU A 231 -5.14 17.67 1.24
N ASP A 232 -5.12 18.79 1.96
CA ASP A 232 -4.82 18.82 3.38
C ASP A 232 -6.02 18.34 4.20
N ARG A 233 -5.80 17.34 5.06
CA ARG A 233 -6.80 16.76 5.94
C ARG A 233 -6.27 16.60 7.36
N GLU A 234 -7.12 16.86 8.33
CA GLU A 234 -6.89 16.52 9.73
C GLU A 234 -6.95 15.00 9.87
N LEU A 235 -5.89 14.41 10.40
CA LEU A 235 -5.85 13.01 10.78
C LEU A 235 -6.32 12.87 12.22
N TRP A 236 -7.39 12.10 12.38
CA TRP A 236 -7.97 11.71 13.65
C TRP A 236 -7.73 10.22 13.88
N VAL A 237 -7.20 9.87 15.05
CA VAL A 237 -6.75 8.50 15.35
C VAL A 237 -7.49 8.00 16.58
N GLY A 238 -7.97 6.76 16.57
CA GLY A 238 -8.66 6.16 17.71
C GLY A 238 -7.82 6.17 18.99
N GLU A 239 -8.42 6.60 20.09
CA GLU A 239 -7.74 6.70 21.39
C GLU A 239 -7.31 5.33 21.91
N GLN A 240 -8.24 4.36 21.83
CA GLN A 240 -8.08 2.99 22.31
C GLN A 240 -7.63 2.02 21.21
N ASP A 241 -7.90 2.35 19.95
CA ASP A 241 -7.56 1.53 18.79
C ASP A 241 -6.95 2.39 17.69
N CYS A 242 -5.64 2.31 17.53
CA CYS A 242 -4.90 3.09 16.53
C CYS A 242 -5.15 2.59 15.10
N SER A 243 -5.83 1.45 14.91
CA SER A 243 -6.25 0.99 13.60
C SER A 243 -7.40 1.81 13.00
N VAL A 244 -8.09 2.57 13.85
CA VAL A 244 -9.08 3.57 13.46
C VAL A 244 -8.36 4.86 13.10
N MET A 245 -8.36 5.20 11.81
CA MET A 245 -7.85 6.46 11.28
C MET A 245 -8.92 7.13 10.43
N VAL A 246 -9.14 8.42 10.66
CA VAL A 246 -10.19 9.21 10.01
C VAL A 246 -9.61 10.51 9.50
N LEU A 247 -9.88 10.84 8.24
CA LEU A 247 -9.34 12.01 7.55
C LEU A 247 -10.46 13.01 7.26
N LYS A 248 -10.46 14.13 7.97
CA LYS A 248 -11.46 15.21 7.83
C LYS A 248 -10.85 16.42 7.13
N LYS A 249 -11.56 17.08 6.20
CA LYS A 249 -11.09 18.39 5.73
C LYS A 249 -11.27 19.44 6.84
N PRO A 250 -10.28 20.31 7.11
CA PRO A 250 -10.42 21.34 8.14
C PRO A 250 -11.68 22.21 7.98
N SER A 251 -12.04 22.52 6.73
CA SER A 251 -13.18 23.36 6.37
C SER A 251 -14.55 22.68 6.46
N ASP A 252 -14.61 21.35 6.56
CA ASP A 252 -15.89 20.66 6.51
C ASP A 252 -16.69 20.92 7.81
N PRO A 253 -17.98 21.28 7.69
CA PRO A 253 -18.86 21.41 8.85
C PRO A 253 -19.07 20.04 9.51
N ILE A 254 -19.25 20.02 10.83
CA ILE A 254 -19.53 18.78 11.56
C ILE A 254 -20.97 18.33 11.27
N THR A 255 -21.11 17.37 10.35
CA THR A 255 -22.36 16.64 10.10
C THR A 255 -22.47 15.43 11.02
N ASP A 256 -23.64 14.78 11.07
CA ASP A 256 -23.83 13.56 11.87
C ASP A 256 -22.85 12.44 11.47
N VAL A 257 -22.61 12.26 10.17
CA VAL A 257 -21.65 11.26 9.65
C VAL A 257 -20.23 11.58 10.10
N ILE A 258 -19.81 12.84 10.02
CA ILE A 258 -18.48 13.26 10.48
C ILE A 258 -18.38 13.07 11.99
N LYS A 259 -19.40 13.46 12.75
CA LYS A 259 -19.43 13.31 14.20
C LYS A 259 -19.30 11.85 14.64
N GLU A 260 -20.07 10.95 14.03
CA GLU A 260 -19.97 9.50 14.26
C GLU A 260 -18.58 8.97 13.93
N ASN A 261 -18.02 9.38 12.79
CA ASN A 261 -16.68 8.95 12.39
C ASN A 261 -15.58 9.47 13.31
N LEU A 262 -15.73 10.65 13.91
CA LEU A 262 -14.75 11.21 14.85
C LEU A 262 -14.88 10.68 16.29
N GLU A 263 -15.94 9.96 16.61
CA GLU A 263 -16.18 9.49 17.98
C GLU A 263 -15.05 8.56 18.48
N GLY A 264 -14.51 8.86 19.67
CA GLY A 264 -13.42 8.10 20.27
C GLY A 264 -12.06 8.29 19.59
N THR A 265 -11.88 9.38 18.83
CA THR A 265 -10.62 9.71 18.14
C THR A 265 -10.03 11.04 18.60
N VAL A 266 -8.71 11.19 18.45
CA VAL A 266 -7.96 12.42 18.73
C VAL A 266 -7.27 12.95 17.48
N CYS A 267 -7.30 14.26 17.30
CA CYS A 267 -6.61 14.92 16.18
C CYS A 267 -5.09 14.89 16.38
N TYR A 268 -4.38 14.34 15.39
CA TYR A 268 -2.93 14.14 15.42
C TYR A 268 -2.17 15.20 14.61
N GLY A 269 -2.85 15.85 13.66
CA GLY A 269 -2.27 16.90 12.81
C GLY A 269 -2.90 16.95 11.43
N VAL A 270 -2.37 17.82 10.58
CA VAL A 270 -2.79 17.97 9.18
C VAL A 270 -1.79 17.27 8.26
N HIS A 271 -2.31 16.44 7.37
CA HIS A 271 -1.54 15.62 6.43
C HIS A 271 -2.13 15.66 5.02
N LYS A 272 -1.32 15.31 4.02
CA LYS A 272 -1.80 15.15 2.65
C LYS A 272 -2.56 13.84 2.51
N SER A 273 -3.74 13.90 1.89
CA SER A 273 -4.55 12.74 1.54
C SER A 273 -4.86 12.76 0.05
N VAL A 274 -4.79 11.61 -0.58
CA VAL A 274 -5.34 11.39 -1.93
C VAL A 274 -6.84 11.57 -1.87
N VAL A 275 -7.38 12.23 -2.89
CA VAL A 275 -8.82 12.43 -3.08
C VAL A 275 -9.27 11.83 -4.39
N ASN A 276 -8.46 11.98 -5.44
CA ASN A 276 -8.73 11.44 -6.75
C ASN A 276 -7.42 11.13 -7.49
N MET A 277 -7.49 10.25 -8.48
CA MET A 277 -6.38 9.92 -9.35
C MET A 277 -6.91 9.51 -10.72
N ASP A 278 -6.15 9.82 -11.77
CA ASP A 278 -6.48 9.44 -13.14
C ASP A 278 -6.53 7.91 -13.29
N ARG A 279 -7.75 7.39 -13.47
CA ARG A 279 -8.01 5.96 -13.63
C ARG A 279 -7.38 5.39 -14.90
N ASP A 280 -7.37 6.15 -15.99
CA ASP A 280 -6.83 5.66 -17.26
C ASP A 280 -5.31 5.56 -17.16
N LEU A 281 -4.66 6.52 -16.49
CA LEU A 281 -3.23 6.41 -16.18
C LEU A 281 -2.95 5.19 -15.28
N LEU A 282 -3.75 4.96 -14.24
CA LEU A 282 -3.59 3.78 -13.37
C LEU A 282 -3.67 2.46 -14.14
N LEU A 283 -4.64 2.33 -15.04
CA LEU A 283 -4.81 1.15 -15.89
C LEU A 283 -3.67 1.04 -16.90
N HIS A 284 -3.25 2.15 -17.50
CA HIS A 284 -2.15 2.18 -18.46
C HIS A 284 -0.83 1.78 -17.82
N LEU A 285 -0.49 2.35 -16.66
CA LEU A 285 0.68 1.95 -15.86
C LEU A 285 0.63 0.46 -15.54
N ALA A 286 -0.52 -0.10 -15.16
CA ALA A 286 -0.62 -1.53 -14.88
C ALA A 286 -0.34 -2.41 -16.12
N ARG A 287 -0.65 -1.93 -17.33
CA ARG A 287 -0.44 -2.63 -18.60
C ARG A 287 0.99 -2.47 -19.13
N GLU A 288 1.52 -1.25 -19.17
CA GLU A 288 2.86 -0.96 -19.70
C GLU A 288 3.97 -1.68 -18.92
N LEU A 289 3.72 -1.98 -17.65
CA LEU A 289 4.63 -2.78 -16.84
C LEU A 289 4.82 -4.22 -17.35
N LYS A 290 4.02 -4.68 -18.32
CA LYS A 290 4.16 -5.99 -18.98
C LYS A 290 5.00 -5.97 -20.24
N THR A 291 5.16 -4.82 -20.88
CA THR A 291 5.77 -4.72 -22.22
C THR A 291 7.28 -4.49 -22.21
N TYR A 292 7.89 -4.25 -21.04
CA TYR A 292 9.34 -4.21 -20.93
C TYR A 292 9.87 -5.64 -20.81
N ASN A 293 10.23 -6.25 -21.94
CA ASN A 293 11.08 -7.45 -22.01
C ASN A 293 12.51 -7.05 -22.30
#